data_AF-A0A7S1S6E2-F1
#
_entry.id   AF-A0A7S1S6E2-F1
#
_cell.length_a   1.000
_cell.length_b   1.000
_cell.length_c   1.000
_cell.angle_alpha   90.00
_cell.angle_beta   90.00
_cell.angle_gamma   90.00
#
_symmetry.space_group_name_H-M   'P 1'
#
loop_
_entity.id
_entity.type
_entity.pdbx_description
1 polymer ?
#
loop_
_entity_poly.entity_id
_entity_poly.type
_entity_poly.pdbx_seq_one_letter_code
_entity_poly.pdbx_strand_id
1 'polypeptide(L)'
;DIDRVLSGLRSFQERWPELNEEGGRTRGANVVREGLTIKYTDVRRVLVPPEQALGVSVKACRVAAVKSPDLGWEEGDLITEVNGAPAMGNDAQLTEAVRRAREGGPVRLTVERVGAPLLDNFESRLKDVYVSLGDDSLPDLEELQIAVGDAKGAAALAASATAVTPETMRRLRGEIDKLVNLLTPLSKAMQ
;
A
#
# COMPACT_ATOMS: atom_id res chain seq x y z
N ASP A 1 11.17 3.96 4.54
CA ASP A 1 10.07 3.08 4.98
C ASP A 1 8.95 3.78 5.73
N ILE A 2 9.24 4.74 6.61
CA ILE A 2 8.19 5.49 7.32
C ILE A 2 7.18 6.11 6.34
N ASP A 3 7.63 6.72 5.25
CA ASP A 3 6.72 7.25 4.21
C ASP A 3 5.85 6.18 3.56
N ARG A 4 6.41 4.98 3.32
CA ARG A 4 5.66 3.84 2.77
C ARG A 4 4.57 3.39 3.75
N VAL A 5 4.91 3.26 5.03
CA VAL A 5 3.95 2.89 6.09
C VAL A 5 2.86 3.96 6.21
N LEU A 6 3.26 5.22 6.28
CA LEU A 6 2.33 6.35 6.38
C LEU A 6 1.39 6.42 5.18
N SER A 7 1.91 6.26 3.97
CA SER A 7 1.10 6.21 2.74
C SER A 7 0.12 5.03 2.76
N GLY A 8 0.57 3.85 3.22
CA GLY A 8 -0.30 2.68 3.29
C GLY A 8 -1.40 2.79 4.35
N LEU A 9 -1.08 3.35 5.51
CA LEU A 9 -2.07 3.64 6.55
C LEU A 9 -3.10 4.67 6.07
N ARG A 10 -2.66 5.73 5.37
CA ARG A 10 -3.57 6.71 4.75
C ARG A 10 -4.47 6.09 3.69
N SER A 11 -3.96 5.14 2.90
CA SER A 11 -4.79 4.39 1.96
C SER A 11 -5.92 3.62 2.67
N PHE A 12 -5.66 3.03 3.85
CA PHE A 12 -6.75 2.45 4.66
C PHE A 12 -7.74 3.49 5.16
N GLN A 13 -7.29 4.68 5.55
CA GLN A 13 -8.19 5.78 5.97
C GLN A 13 -9.10 6.23 4.82
N GLU A 14 -8.56 6.37 3.61
CA GLU A 14 -9.30 6.77 2.42
C GLU A 14 -10.36 5.72 2.03
N ARG A 15 -9.97 4.45 2.08
CA ARG A 15 -10.85 3.30 1.76
C ARG A 15 -11.73 2.89 2.93
N TRP A 16 -11.66 3.58 4.06
CA TRP A 16 -12.35 3.18 5.28
C TRP A 16 -13.87 3.00 5.12
N PRO A 17 -14.59 3.83 4.36
CA PRO A 17 -16.03 3.63 4.14
C PRO A 17 -16.34 2.24 3.55
N GLU A 18 -15.61 1.83 2.51
CA GLU A 18 -15.73 0.51 1.88
C GLU A 18 -15.32 -0.61 2.84
N LEU A 19 -14.16 -0.47 3.49
CA LEU A 19 -13.65 -1.45 4.45
C LEU A 19 -14.60 -1.64 5.65
N ASN A 20 -15.27 -0.58 6.08
CA ASN A 20 -16.23 -0.62 7.19
C ASN A 20 -17.53 -1.31 6.77
N GLU A 21 -18.02 -1.04 5.56
CA GLU A 21 -19.18 -1.75 4.99
C GLU A 21 -18.89 -3.24 4.84
N GLU A 22 -17.73 -3.60 4.30
CA GLU A 22 -17.26 -4.98 4.18
C GLU A 22 -16.92 -5.63 5.52
N GLY A 23 -16.56 -4.83 6.51
CA GLY A 23 -16.20 -5.25 7.87
C GLY A 23 -17.32 -6.00 8.58
N GLY A 24 -18.59 -5.69 8.29
CA GLY A 24 -19.73 -6.47 8.79
C GLY A 24 -19.71 -7.95 8.40
N ARG A 25 -18.89 -8.33 7.41
CA ARG A 25 -18.62 -9.70 6.95
C ARG A 25 -17.15 -10.11 7.14
N THR A 26 -16.41 -9.46 8.04
CA THR A 26 -14.98 -9.67 8.38
C THR A 26 -13.97 -9.39 7.26
N ARG A 27 -14.42 -9.18 6.01
CA ARG A 27 -13.56 -8.98 4.84
C ARG A 27 -12.71 -7.71 4.95
N GLY A 28 -13.32 -6.58 5.28
CA GLY A 28 -12.57 -5.32 5.42
C GLY A 28 -11.52 -5.37 6.53
N ALA A 29 -11.84 -5.98 7.67
CA ALA A 29 -10.87 -6.21 8.75
C ALA A 29 -9.72 -7.13 8.32
N ASN A 30 -10.00 -8.16 7.53
CA ASN A 30 -8.97 -9.03 6.96
C ASN A 30 -8.04 -8.29 6.00
N VAL A 31 -8.56 -7.38 5.16
CA VAL A 31 -7.71 -6.55 4.28
C VAL A 31 -6.70 -5.73 5.10
N VAL A 32 -7.16 -5.10 6.18
CA VAL A 32 -6.28 -4.33 7.07
C VAL A 32 -5.26 -5.23 7.76
N ARG A 33 -5.71 -6.36 8.35
CA ARG A 33 -4.80 -7.31 9.01
C ARG A 33 -3.75 -7.84 8.04
N GLU A 34 -4.16 -8.26 6.84
CA GLU A 34 -3.22 -8.72 5.81
C GLU A 34 -2.19 -7.62 5.53
N GLY A 35 -2.64 -6.40 5.25
CA GLY A 35 -1.78 -5.24 5.03
C GLY A 35 -0.75 -4.98 6.13
N LEU A 36 -1.17 -5.07 7.39
CA LEU A 36 -0.32 -4.77 8.54
C LEU A 36 0.60 -5.93 8.95
N THR A 37 0.24 -7.19 8.65
CA THR A 37 0.90 -8.36 9.26
C THR A 37 1.28 -9.50 8.32
N ILE A 38 0.69 -9.60 7.13
CA ILE A 38 0.94 -10.70 6.19
C ILE A 38 1.62 -10.21 4.91
N LYS A 39 0.98 -9.26 4.22
CA LYS A 39 1.42 -8.73 2.92
C LYS A 39 0.72 -7.40 2.66
N TYR A 40 1.39 -6.49 1.98
CA TYR A 40 0.79 -5.22 1.58
C TYR A 40 0.82 -5.06 0.07
N THR A 41 -0.30 -4.63 -0.51
CA THR A 41 -0.38 -4.29 -1.94
C THR A 41 -0.24 -2.77 -2.10
N ASP A 42 0.87 -2.34 -2.67
CA ASP A 42 1.12 -0.94 -3.03
C ASP A 42 0.57 -0.65 -4.42
N VAL A 43 -0.12 0.48 -4.59
CA VAL A 43 -0.68 0.91 -5.87
C VAL A 43 0.23 1.99 -6.44
N ARG A 44 0.89 1.70 -7.55
CA ARG A 44 1.84 2.60 -8.20
C ARG A 44 1.35 3.02 -9.57
N ARG A 45 1.77 4.22 -9.97
CA ARG A 45 1.55 4.74 -11.32
C ARG A 45 2.87 4.71 -12.07
N VAL A 46 2.91 3.97 -13.16
CA VAL A 46 4.05 3.94 -14.09
C VAL A 46 3.70 4.78 -15.31
N LEU A 47 4.57 5.74 -15.64
CA LEU A 47 4.41 6.59 -16.81
C LEU A 47 5.43 6.17 -17.86
N VAL A 48 4.95 5.72 -19.02
CA VAL A 48 5.79 5.36 -20.16
C VAL A 48 5.65 6.42 -21.25
N PRO A 49 6.74 7.11 -21.64
CA PRO A 49 6.73 8.07 -22.73
C PRO A 49 6.26 7.46 -24.08
N PRO A 50 5.68 8.26 -25.00
CA PRO A 50 5.10 7.77 -26.26
C PRO A 50 6.06 6.92 -27.10
N GLU A 51 7.32 7.33 -27.18
CA GLU A 51 8.37 6.70 -28.01
C GLU A 51 9.16 5.61 -27.28
N GLN A 52 8.92 5.41 -25.98
CA GLN A 52 9.65 4.43 -25.19
C GLN A 52 8.88 3.12 -25.13
N ALA A 53 9.57 2.00 -25.32
CA ALA A 53 8.99 0.68 -25.04
C ALA A 53 8.53 0.58 -23.59
N LEU A 54 7.55 -0.29 -23.28
CA LEU A 54 7.11 -0.51 -21.89
C LEU A 54 8.27 -0.93 -20.97
N GLY A 55 9.32 -1.55 -21.53
CA GLY A 55 10.48 -1.96 -20.75
C GLY A 55 10.24 -3.18 -19.87
N VAL A 56 9.16 -3.93 -20.11
CA VAL A 56 8.80 -5.16 -19.37
C VAL A 56 8.28 -6.23 -20.31
N SER A 57 8.45 -7.48 -19.92
CA SER A 57 7.69 -8.61 -20.46
C SER A 57 6.51 -8.88 -19.54
N VAL A 58 5.31 -9.04 -20.10
CA VAL A 58 4.08 -9.24 -19.32
C VAL A 58 3.47 -10.60 -19.66
N LYS A 59 2.95 -11.30 -18.65
CA LYS A 59 2.20 -12.54 -18.77
C LYS A 59 1.03 -12.54 -17.79
N ALA A 60 -0.18 -12.80 -18.28
CA ALA A 60 -1.44 -12.66 -17.55
C ALA A 60 -1.54 -11.32 -16.80
N CYS A 61 -1.25 -10.21 -17.49
CA CYS A 61 -1.16 -8.86 -16.92
C CYS A 61 -0.13 -8.66 -15.80
N ARG A 62 0.72 -9.65 -15.52
CA ARG A 62 1.79 -9.58 -14.52
C ARG A 62 3.14 -9.39 -15.18
N VAL A 63 3.96 -8.49 -14.66
CA VAL A 63 5.34 -8.28 -15.10
C VAL A 63 6.14 -9.54 -14.80
N ALA A 64 6.59 -10.22 -15.85
CA ALA A 64 7.37 -11.45 -15.77
C ALA A 64 8.88 -11.20 -15.82
N ALA A 65 9.31 -10.09 -16.44
CA ALA A 65 10.70 -9.66 -16.49
C ALA A 65 10.79 -8.16 -16.73
N VAL A 66 11.75 -7.49 -16.08
CA VAL A 66 12.02 -6.06 -16.26
C VAL A 66 13.26 -5.85 -17.12
N LYS A 67 13.11 -5.08 -18.19
CA LYS A 67 14.20 -4.69 -19.12
C LYS A 67 14.62 -3.24 -18.96
N SER A 68 13.74 -2.38 -18.45
CA SER A 68 14.01 -0.95 -18.20
C SER A 68 13.53 -0.59 -16.79
N PRO A 69 14.36 -0.82 -15.76
CA PRO A 69 14.00 -0.57 -14.37
C PRO A 69 13.77 0.93 -14.08
N ASP A 70 14.33 1.82 -14.89
CA ASP A 70 14.24 3.28 -14.74
C ASP A 70 12.80 3.82 -14.80
N LEU A 71 11.86 3.04 -15.35
CA LEU A 71 10.43 3.36 -15.37
C LEU A 71 9.70 2.99 -14.06
N GLY A 72 10.40 2.42 -13.08
CA GLY A 72 9.86 2.07 -11.76
C GLY A 72 9.20 0.68 -11.69
N TRP A 73 9.38 -0.15 -12.71
CA TRP A 73 8.88 -1.52 -12.75
C TRP A 73 9.60 -2.44 -11.78
N GLU A 74 8.88 -3.42 -11.24
CA GLU A 74 9.45 -4.58 -10.57
C GLU A 74 8.80 -5.87 -11.09
N GLU A 75 9.55 -6.97 -11.01
CA GLU A 75 9.01 -8.28 -11.34
C GLU A 75 7.86 -8.64 -10.38
N GLY A 76 6.79 -9.20 -10.93
CA GLY A 76 5.60 -9.53 -10.17
C GLY A 76 4.56 -8.42 -10.09
N ASP A 77 4.84 -7.19 -10.54
CA ASP A 77 3.85 -6.12 -10.64
C ASP A 77 2.63 -6.57 -11.45
N LEU A 78 1.43 -6.36 -10.90
CA LEU A 78 0.17 -6.65 -11.58
C LEU A 78 -0.37 -5.37 -12.21
N ILE A 79 -0.47 -5.31 -13.53
CA ILE A 79 -1.07 -4.17 -14.23
C ILE A 79 -2.58 -4.25 -14.08
N THR A 80 -3.18 -3.28 -13.41
CA THR A 80 -4.62 -3.23 -13.15
C THR A 80 -5.34 -2.23 -14.04
N GLU A 81 -4.66 -1.19 -14.52
CA GLU A 81 -5.25 -0.20 -15.44
C GLU A 81 -4.24 0.32 -16.47
N VAL A 82 -4.76 0.74 -17.63
CA VAL A 82 -4.04 1.47 -18.68
C VAL A 82 -4.84 2.73 -19.04
N ASN A 83 -4.27 3.92 -18.85
CA ASN A 83 -4.91 5.22 -19.03
C ASN A 83 -6.29 5.33 -18.34
N GLY A 84 -6.43 4.72 -17.16
CA GLY A 84 -7.68 4.69 -16.37
C GLY A 84 -8.72 3.68 -16.84
N ALA A 85 -8.44 2.91 -17.89
CA ALA A 85 -9.26 1.76 -18.28
C ALA A 85 -8.76 0.49 -17.59
N PRO A 86 -9.62 -0.35 -17.02
CA PRO A 86 -9.22 -1.62 -16.42
C PRO A 86 -8.46 -2.51 -17.42
N ALA A 87 -7.33 -3.04 -16.97
CA ALA A 87 -6.49 -3.96 -17.74
C ALA A 87 -6.92 -5.43 -17.57
N MET A 88 -7.89 -5.72 -16.70
CA MET A 88 -8.29 -7.08 -16.33
C MET A 88 -8.71 -7.88 -17.58
N GLY A 89 -7.93 -8.92 -17.89
CA GLY A 89 -8.07 -9.66 -19.14
C GLY A 89 -6.89 -10.57 -19.44
N ASN A 90 -6.87 -11.16 -20.64
CA ASN A 90 -5.72 -11.89 -21.16
C ASN A 90 -4.68 -10.93 -21.79
N ASP A 91 -3.48 -11.44 -22.11
CA ASP A 91 -2.36 -10.63 -22.62
C ASP A 91 -2.67 -9.87 -23.92
N ALA A 92 -3.59 -10.38 -24.74
CA ALA A 92 -4.02 -9.71 -25.96
C ALA A 92 -4.81 -8.43 -25.66
N GLN A 93 -5.67 -8.45 -24.64
CA GLN A 93 -6.46 -7.29 -24.23
C GLN A 93 -5.56 -6.19 -23.66
N LEU A 94 -4.59 -6.55 -22.82
CA LEU A 94 -3.60 -5.60 -22.31
C LEU A 94 -2.77 -4.99 -23.46
N THR A 95 -2.32 -5.81 -24.40
CA THR A 95 -1.54 -5.34 -25.55
C THR A 95 -2.33 -4.33 -26.37
N GLU A 96 -3.61 -4.61 -26.64
CA GLU A 96 -4.49 -3.68 -27.37
C GLU A 96 -4.77 -2.40 -26.57
N ALA A 97 -4.97 -2.49 -25.26
CA ALA A 97 -5.16 -1.33 -24.39
C ALA A 97 -3.93 -0.41 -24.40
N VAL A 98 -2.73 -0.98 -24.31
CA VAL A 98 -1.46 -0.23 -24.42
C VAL A 98 -1.31 0.38 -25.80
N ARG A 99 -1.64 -0.36 -26.87
CA ARG A 99 -1.56 0.14 -28.25
C ARG A 99 -2.45 1.38 -28.44
N ARG A 100 -3.71 1.32 -28.00
CA ARG A 100 -4.64 2.46 -28.04
C ARG A 100 -4.18 3.62 -27.16
N ALA A 101 -3.66 3.33 -25.98
CA ALA A 101 -3.13 4.35 -25.07
C ALA A 101 -1.99 5.16 -25.72
N ARG A 102 -1.14 4.51 -26.54
CA ARG A 102 -0.04 5.17 -27.25
C ARG A 102 -0.50 6.13 -28.34
N GLU A 103 -1.61 5.85 -29.02
CA GLU A 103 -2.16 6.75 -30.03
C GLU A 103 -2.53 8.13 -29.44
N GLY A 104 -2.84 8.18 -28.14
CA GLY A 104 -3.18 9.41 -27.40
C GLY A 104 -2.01 10.08 -26.66
N GLY A 105 -0.78 9.56 -26.77
CA GLY A 105 0.41 10.10 -26.10
C GLY A 105 1.00 9.16 -25.03
N PRO A 106 1.46 9.66 -23.87
CA PRO A 106 2.14 8.82 -22.88
C PRO A 106 1.17 7.80 -22.26
N VAL A 107 1.68 6.61 -21.99
CA VAL A 107 0.91 5.52 -21.38
C VAL A 107 1.05 5.61 -19.86
N ARG A 108 -0.06 5.77 -19.16
CA ARG A 108 -0.14 5.72 -17.70
C ARG A 108 -0.68 4.37 -17.29
N LEU A 109 0.12 3.59 -16.57
CA LEU A 109 -0.32 2.31 -16.04
C LEU A 109 -0.53 2.43 -14.54
N THR A 110 -1.62 1.86 -14.04
CA THR A 110 -1.80 1.60 -12.60
C THR A 110 -1.37 0.16 -12.37
N VAL A 111 -0.48 -0.04 -11.40
CA VAL A 111 0.07 -1.36 -11.06
C VAL A 111 -0.10 -1.63 -9.58
N GLU A 112 -0.43 -2.86 -9.25
CA GLU A 112 -0.46 -3.40 -7.89
C GLU A 112 0.80 -4.22 -7.63
N ARG A 113 1.56 -3.82 -6.62
CA ARG A 113 2.78 -4.49 -6.18
C ARG A 113 2.55 -5.15 -4.83
N VAL A 114 2.61 -6.47 -4.79
CA VAL A 114 2.53 -7.21 -3.52
C VAL A 114 3.92 -7.24 -2.90
N GLY A 115 4.04 -6.71 -1.69
CA GLY A 115 5.26 -6.73 -0.91
C GLY A 115 5.04 -7.22 0.52
N ALA A 116 6.10 -7.13 1.32
CA ALA A 116 6.06 -7.39 2.76
C ALA A 116 4.99 -6.52 3.45
N PRO A 117 4.42 -6.95 4.58
CA PRO A 117 3.44 -6.16 5.31
C PRO A 117 4.01 -4.80 5.70
N LEU A 118 3.14 -3.79 5.85
CA LEU A 118 3.56 -2.41 6.13
C LEU A 118 4.44 -2.33 7.38
N LEU A 119 4.07 -3.06 8.42
CA LEU A 119 4.75 -3.00 9.71
C LEU A 119 5.83 -4.08 9.88
N ASP A 120 6.25 -4.70 8.77
CA ASP A 120 7.35 -5.68 8.77
C ASP A 120 8.66 -5.01 9.15
N ASN A 121 9.34 -5.54 10.17
CA ASN A 121 10.59 -5.01 10.71
C ASN A 121 10.55 -3.51 11.07
N PHE A 122 9.35 -2.93 11.18
CA PHE A 122 9.17 -1.49 11.30
C PHE A 122 9.68 -0.96 12.65
N GLU A 123 9.47 -1.70 13.73
CA GLU A 123 9.92 -1.34 15.08
C GLU A 123 11.46 -1.23 15.17
N SER A 124 12.18 -2.14 14.52
CA SER A 124 13.65 -2.06 14.43
C SER A 124 14.09 -0.83 13.65
N ARG A 125 13.45 -0.57 12.49
CA ARG A 125 13.77 0.60 11.65
C ARG A 125 13.43 1.93 12.34
N LEU A 126 12.38 1.97 13.16
CA LEU A 126 12.03 3.14 13.97
C LEU A 126 13.14 3.48 14.96
N LYS A 127 13.70 2.48 15.66
CA LYS A 127 14.82 2.70 16.59
C LYS A 127 16.00 3.38 15.88
N ASP A 128 16.38 2.88 14.72
CA ASP A 128 17.49 3.43 13.94
C ASP A 128 17.25 4.89 13.54
N VAL A 129 16.02 5.22 13.12
CA VAL A 129 15.63 6.59 12.74
C VAL A 129 15.69 7.53 13.94
N TYR A 130 15.13 7.13 15.08
CA TYR A 130 15.14 7.95 16.29
C TYR A 130 16.56 8.24 16.80
N VAL A 131 17.43 7.24 16.78
CA VAL A 131 18.85 7.41 17.11
C VAL A 131 19.52 8.40 16.16
N SER A 132 19.15 8.39 14.87
CA SER A 132 19.76 9.27 13.87
C SER A 132 19.28 10.72 13.93
N LEU A 133 18.01 10.96 14.28
CA LEU A 133 17.42 12.30 14.27
C LEU A 133 17.79 13.10 15.53
N GLY A 134 17.85 12.44 16.70
CA GLY A 134 18.19 13.11 17.96
C GLY A 134 17.32 14.32 18.29
N ASP A 135 16.05 14.31 17.84
CA ASP A 135 15.12 15.43 17.95
C ASP A 135 14.05 15.14 19.03
N ASP A 136 14.14 15.89 20.13
CA ASP A 136 13.23 15.77 21.28
C ASP A 136 11.81 16.28 21.00
N SER A 137 11.56 16.90 19.83
CA SER A 137 10.22 17.33 19.39
C SER A 137 9.41 16.22 18.72
N LEU A 138 10.03 15.07 18.46
CA LEU A 138 9.37 13.89 17.90
C LEU A 138 8.51 13.19 18.96
N PRO A 139 7.45 12.47 18.54
CA PRO A 139 6.67 11.65 19.47
C PRO A 139 7.55 10.63 20.17
N ASP A 140 7.17 10.21 21.37
CA ASP A 140 7.94 9.21 22.10
C ASP A 140 8.01 7.87 21.35
N LEU A 141 9.20 7.26 21.33
CA LEU A 141 9.45 6.01 20.61
C LEU A 141 8.68 4.83 21.23
N GLU A 142 8.55 4.79 22.56
CA GLU A 142 7.78 3.76 23.26
C GLU A 142 6.29 3.92 22.94
N GLU A 143 5.77 5.16 22.95
CA GLU A 143 4.39 5.44 22.53
C GLU A 143 4.12 4.95 21.10
N LEU A 144 5.04 5.21 20.16
CA LEU A 144 4.91 4.76 18.79
C LEU A 144 4.95 3.23 18.66
N GLN A 145 5.82 2.55 19.42
CA GLN A 145 5.88 1.08 19.44
C GLN A 145 4.60 0.46 20.02
N ILE A 146 4.06 1.05 21.08
CA ILE A 146 2.77 0.64 21.65
C ILE A 146 1.66 0.80 20.61
N ALA A 147 1.58 1.95 19.93
CA ALA A 147 0.58 2.19 18.89
C ALA A 147 0.70 1.18 17.71
N VAL A 148 1.92 0.78 17.34
CA VAL A 148 2.16 -0.28 16.34
C VAL A 148 1.59 -1.61 16.81
N GLY A 149 1.84 -1.98 18.07
CA GLY A 149 1.30 -3.18 18.70
C GLY A 149 -0.23 -3.17 18.77
N ASP A 150 -0.82 -2.05 19.21
CA ASP A 150 -2.26 -1.87 19.35
C ASP A 150 -2.98 -1.97 18.00
N ALA A 151 -2.44 -1.36 16.94
CA ALA A 151 -3.01 -1.45 15.60
C ALA A 151 -2.97 -2.89 15.05
N LYS A 152 -1.84 -3.61 15.22
CA LYS A 152 -1.73 -5.02 14.85
C LYS A 152 -2.73 -5.88 15.63
N GLY A 153 -2.83 -5.67 16.94
CA GLY A 153 -3.75 -6.38 17.83
C GLY A 153 -5.22 -6.14 17.49
N ALA A 154 -5.60 -4.89 17.24
CA ALA A 154 -6.95 -4.51 16.82
C ALA A 154 -7.32 -5.15 15.47
N ALA A 155 -6.40 -5.17 14.51
CA ALA A 155 -6.64 -5.77 13.20
C ALA A 155 -6.80 -7.29 13.30
N ALA A 156 -5.98 -7.95 14.12
CA ALA A 156 -6.09 -9.38 14.40
C ALA A 156 -7.44 -9.73 15.04
N LEU A 157 -7.83 -9.00 16.10
CA LEU A 157 -9.10 -9.21 16.79
C LEU A 157 -10.29 -9.04 15.84
N ALA A 158 -10.29 -7.98 15.03
CA ALA A 158 -11.35 -7.71 14.07
C ALA A 158 -11.46 -8.81 13.01
N ALA A 159 -10.33 -9.29 12.48
CA ALA A 159 -10.30 -10.31 11.44
C ALA A 159 -10.68 -11.72 11.92
N SER A 160 -10.42 -12.02 13.20
CA SER A 160 -10.72 -13.34 13.80
C SER A 160 -12.17 -13.50 14.26
N ALA A 161 -12.94 -12.41 14.34
CA ALA A 161 -14.34 -12.48 14.72
C ALA A 161 -15.18 -13.17 13.62
N THR A 162 -16.25 -13.87 14.00
CA THR A 162 -17.22 -14.43 13.04
C THR A 162 -18.10 -13.35 12.41
N ALA A 163 -18.36 -12.27 13.15
CA ALA A 163 -18.96 -11.03 12.68
C ALA A 163 -18.30 -9.86 13.42
N VAL A 164 -17.82 -8.85 12.69
CA VAL A 164 -17.14 -7.70 13.29
C VAL A 164 -18.18 -6.67 13.71
N THR A 165 -18.13 -6.23 14.96
CA THR A 165 -19.02 -5.18 15.44
C THR A 165 -18.57 -3.80 14.93
N PRO A 166 -19.48 -2.83 14.79
CA PRO A 166 -19.12 -1.45 14.46
C PRO A 166 -18.15 -0.82 15.48
N GLU A 167 -18.19 -1.25 16.74
CA GLU A 167 -17.25 -0.81 17.76
C GLU A 167 -15.84 -1.34 17.50
N THR A 168 -15.69 -2.62 17.15
CA THR A 168 -14.39 -3.19 16.80
C THR A 168 -13.78 -2.51 15.57
N MET A 169 -14.59 -2.23 14.53
CA MET A 169 -14.10 -1.47 13.38
C MET A 169 -13.73 -0.03 13.77
N ARG A 170 -14.55 0.65 14.59
CA ARG A 170 -14.20 2.00 15.09
C ARG A 170 -12.89 2.01 15.87
N ARG A 171 -12.64 1.00 16.71
CA ARG A 171 -11.38 0.85 17.43
C ARG A 171 -10.21 0.67 16.46
N LEU A 172 -10.32 -0.25 15.49
CA LEU A 172 -9.29 -0.46 14.48
C LEU A 172 -8.97 0.83 13.71
N ARG A 173 -9.98 1.61 13.33
CA ARG A 173 -9.80 2.92 12.72
C ARG A 173 -9.00 3.84 13.63
N GLY A 174 -9.39 3.92 14.90
CA GLY A 174 -8.74 4.78 15.89
C GLY A 174 -7.24 4.47 16.04
N GLU A 175 -6.86 3.20 16.04
CA GLU A 175 -5.44 2.82 16.10
C GLU A 175 -4.67 3.20 14.83
N ILE A 176 -5.30 3.07 13.65
CA ILE A 176 -4.71 3.52 12.38
C ILE A 176 -4.54 5.05 12.39
N ASP A 177 -5.56 5.79 12.81
CA ASP A 177 -5.53 7.25 12.89
C ASP A 177 -4.44 7.73 13.85
N LYS A 178 -4.30 7.06 15.01
CA LYS A 178 -3.22 7.32 15.98
C LYS A 178 -1.84 7.11 15.35
N LEU A 179 -1.62 5.99 14.66
CA LEU A 179 -0.35 5.73 13.97
C LEU A 179 -0.04 6.77 12.91
N VAL A 180 -1.02 7.19 12.10
CA VAL A 180 -0.82 8.23 11.09
C VAL A 180 -0.39 9.55 11.73
N ASN A 181 -0.99 9.93 12.85
CA ASN A 181 -0.65 11.15 13.57
C ASN A 181 0.76 11.11 14.16
N LEU A 182 1.18 9.98 14.73
CA LEU A 182 2.53 9.81 15.29
C LEU A 182 3.61 9.73 14.19
N LEU A 183 3.31 9.10 13.05
CA LEU A 183 4.28 8.94 11.96
C LEU A 183 4.42 10.18 11.08
N THR A 184 3.43 11.05 11.03
CA THR A 184 3.47 12.27 10.21
C THR A 184 4.62 13.24 10.58
N PRO A 185 4.84 13.63 11.85
CA PRO A 185 5.98 14.49 12.20
C PRO A 185 7.32 13.79 11.94
N LEU A 186 7.41 12.48 12.20
CA LEU A 186 8.63 11.70 11.94
C LEU A 186 8.99 11.68 10.45
N SER A 187 8.01 11.45 9.57
CA SER A 187 8.18 11.53 8.11
C SER A 187 8.70 12.90 7.67
N LYS A 188 8.16 13.99 8.25
CA LYS A 188 8.60 15.36 7.94
C LYS A 188 10.04 15.64 8.38
N ALA A 189 10.46 15.14 9.54
CA ALA A 189 11.81 15.35 10.05
C ALA A 189 12.90 14.63 9.24
N MET A 190 12.53 13.64 8.42
CA MET A 190 13.45 12.90 7.55
C MET A 190 13.65 13.52 6.16
N GLN A 191 12.87 14.56 5.81
CA GLN A 191 12.94 15.27 4.51
C GLN A 191 13.87 16.47 4.59
#